data_AF-A0A9E8MJA0-F1
#
_entry.id   AF-A0A9E8MJA0-F1
#
_cell.length_a   1.000
_cell.length_b   1.000
_cell.length_c   1.000
_cell.angle_alpha   90.00
_cell.angle_beta   90.00
_cell.angle_gamma   90.00
#
_symmetry.space_group_name_H-M   'P 1'
#
loop_
_entity.id
_entity.type
_entity.pdbx_description
1 polymer ?
#
loop_
_entity_poly.entity_id
_entity_poly.type
_entity_poly.pdbx_seq_one_letter_code
_entity_poly.pdbx_strand_id
1 'polypeptide(L)'
;MSGPTRPIGTRRLALARRLLPAPLRDRYGEQWAADLRDAAELDVAPASIAWGALRFAALSRLGPHGAEPEELERQSWHLARWGGALIGTSGVGATVGYLGFGGLAGLGQLAAVHPALVLVGLMPVLVILGAAAVGIALLWAAVLRRPRIHPMSVLVVIALSAGSALVALWPLAIDRPGALAGALLAWGLLLLGLGAVGALIVWGATPAERRRPAPRAHPVAPARSGRVVLAASLAVLGLIVLGLVEGLVWGVEDQAGGLPAAAVYAALNDVDRVNGIVSVLLWAAIWSVGPLVLVVVRHRALARGEADRDVTRLVGILGLLGVGATVFFQGWATFSIGMSIADTLPPYMGSRSALWFAYASVGTTAGLAGLLLALAPTAGSGDDARARLRTAPSRDLRRAYPPLR
;
A
#
# COMPACT_ATOMS: atom_id res chain seq x y z
N MET A 1 -48.21 -29.88 6.82
CA MET A 1 -47.07 -30.27 7.69
C MET A 1 -45.90 -29.35 7.41
N SER A 2 -45.85 -28.20 8.09
CA SER A 2 -44.70 -27.30 8.11
C SER A 2 -43.69 -27.87 9.10
N GLY A 3 -42.57 -28.38 8.60
CA GLY A 3 -41.50 -28.89 9.47
C GLY A 3 -40.98 -27.79 10.40
N PRO A 4 -40.61 -28.10 11.65
CA PRO A 4 -40.11 -27.11 12.59
C PRO A 4 -38.86 -26.44 12.01
N THR A 5 -38.96 -25.14 11.75
CA THR A 5 -37.85 -24.31 11.30
C THR A 5 -36.79 -24.32 12.40
N ARG A 6 -35.69 -25.05 12.18
CA ARG A 6 -34.55 -25.08 13.12
C ARG A 6 -34.14 -23.64 13.45
N PRO A 7 -33.97 -23.29 14.73
CA PRO A 7 -33.62 -21.93 15.14
C PRO A 7 -32.29 -21.52 14.49
N ILE A 8 -32.23 -20.29 13.99
CA ILE A 8 -31.11 -19.73 13.18
C ILE A 8 -29.74 -19.95 13.85
N GLY A 9 -29.67 -19.97 15.19
CA GLY A 9 -28.45 -20.24 15.95
C GLY A 9 -27.81 -21.60 15.69
N THR A 10 -28.62 -22.65 15.49
CA THR A 10 -28.12 -24.04 15.31
C THR A 10 -27.39 -24.25 13.98
N ARG A 11 -27.85 -23.63 12.90
CA ARG A 11 -27.18 -23.71 11.58
C ARG A 11 -25.81 -23.03 11.60
N ARG A 12 -25.72 -21.86 12.25
CA ARG A 12 -24.47 -21.10 12.39
C ARG A 12 -23.45 -21.82 13.27
N LEU A 13 -23.90 -22.45 14.36
CA LEU A 13 -23.04 -23.26 15.22
C LEU A 13 -22.46 -24.47 14.47
N ALA A 14 -23.27 -25.14 13.66
CA ALA A 14 -22.83 -26.25 12.83
C ALA A 14 -21.75 -25.82 11.82
N LEU A 15 -21.89 -24.63 11.23
CA LEU A 15 -20.88 -24.05 10.36
C LEU A 15 -19.58 -23.71 11.13
N ALA A 16 -19.69 -23.09 12.31
CA ALA A 16 -18.55 -22.78 13.17
C ALA A 16 -17.76 -24.05 13.54
N ARG A 17 -18.45 -25.12 13.94
CA ARG A 17 -17.82 -26.42 14.24
C ARG A 17 -17.11 -27.03 13.04
N ARG A 18 -17.66 -26.90 11.82
CA ARG A 18 -17.00 -27.37 10.59
C ARG A 18 -15.74 -26.56 10.25
N LEU A 19 -15.73 -25.28 10.58
CA LEU A 19 -14.59 -24.39 10.34
C LEU A 19 -13.44 -24.66 11.33
N LEU A 20 -13.69 -25.22 12.52
CA LEU A 20 -12.64 -25.55 13.48
C LEU A 20 -11.69 -26.67 13.00
N PRO A 21 -10.38 -26.60 13.35
CA PRO A 21 -9.45 -27.73 13.24
C PRO A 21 -10.01 -28.98 13.94
N ALA A 22 -9.79 -30.16 13.37
CA ALA A 22 -10.28 -31.44 13.89
C ALA A 22 -10.12 -31.63 15.42
N PRO A 23 -8.94 -31.35 16.05
CA PRO A 23 -8.76 -31.59 17.48
C PRO A 23 -9.59 -30.68 18.39
N LEU A 24 -10.20 -29.63 17.85
CA LEU A 24 -10.94 -28.62 18.63
C LEU A 24 -12.45 -28.73 18.44
N ARG A 25 -12.92 -29.47 17.43
CA ARG A 25 -14.34 -29.52 17.06
C ARG A 25 -15.23 -30.08 18.16
N ASP A 26 -14.75 -31.09 18.87
CA ASP A 26 -15.58 -31.80 19.84
C ASP A 26 -15.62 -31.03 21.16
N ARG A 27 -14.44 -30.62 21.69
CA ARG A 27 -14.35 -29.78 22.89
C ARG A 27 -15.17 -28.49 22.79
N TYR A 28 -14.98 -27.70 21.72
CA TYR A 28 -15.72 -26.45 21.55
C TYR A 28 -17.15 -26.67 21.06
N GLY A 29 -17.42 -27.77 20.36
CA GLY A 29 -18.77 -28.14 19.95
C GLY A 29 -19.68 -28.41 21.15
N GLU A 30 -19.17 -29.11 22.16
CA GLU A 30 -19.87 -29.36 23.43
C GLU A 30 -20.04 -28.07 24.24
N GLN A 31 -18.97 -27.27 24.40
CA GLN A 31 -19.05 -25.99 25.11
C GLN A 31 -20.09 -25.05 24.49
N TRP A 32 -20.06 -24.83 23.17
CA TRP A 32 -21.01 -23.94 22.53
C TRP A 32 -22.45 -24.47 22.53
N ALA A 33 -22.63 -25.79 22.53
CA ALA A 33 -23.94 -26.38 22.69
C ALA A 33 -24.48 -26.18 24.12
N ALA A 34 -23.62 -26.26 25.14
CA ALA A 34 -23.96 -25.90 26.51
C ALA A 34 -24.31 -24.40 26.62
N ASP A 35 -23.44 -23.52 26.13
CA ASP A 35 -23.66 -22.06 26.14
C ASP A 35 -25.01 -21.69 25.47
N LEU A 36 -25.37 -22.34 24.36
CA LEU A 36 -26.64 -22.11 23.67
C LEU A 36 -27.87 -22.58 24.47
N ARG A 37 -27.74 -23.62 25.29
CA ARG A 37 -28.83 -24.09 26.17
C ARG A 37 -29.03 -23.11 27.32
N ASP A 38 -27.93 -22.66 27.91
CA ASP A 38 -27.94 -21.79 29.10
C ASP A 38 -28.18 -20.31 28.73
N ALA A 39 -28.18 -19.99 27.43
CA ALA A 39 -28.35 -18.64 26.89
C ALA A 39 -29.59 -17.92 27.43
N ALA A 40 -30.72 -18.63 27.56
CA ALA A 40 -31.97 -18.07 28.03
C ALA A 40 -31.92 -17.71 29.53
N GLU A 41 -31.19 -18.49 30.33
CA GLU A 41 -31.03 -18.24 31.77
C GLU A 41 -30.12 -17.04 32.05
N LEU A 42 -29.18 -16.78 31.14
CA LEU A 42 -28.21 -15.69 31.24
C LEU A 42 -28.63 -14.39 30.53
N ASP A 43 -29.86 -14.34 29.99
CA ASP A 43 -30.36 -13.24 29.15
C ASP A 43 -29.43 -12.90 27.97
N VAL A 44 -28.78 -13.92 27.40
CA VAL A 44 -27.87 -13.79 26.26
C VAL A 44 -28.59 -14.24 25.00
N ALA A 45 -28.64 -13.37 23.99
CA ALA A 45 -29.23 -13.71 22.71
C ALA A 45 -28.48 -14.91 22.04
N PRO A 46 -29.15 -16.01 21.66
CA PRO A 46 -28.50 -17.18 21.02
C PRO A 46 -27.71 -16.83 19.75
N ALA A 47 -28.10 -15.76 19.06
CA ALA A 47 -27.40 -15.25 17.90
C ALA A 47 -26.00 -14.71 18.22
N SER A 48 -25.79 -14.12 19.41
CA SER A 48 -24.48 -13.58 19.83
C SER A 48 -23.48 -14.72 20.04
N ILE A 49 -23.93 -15.83 20.67
CA ILE A 49 -23.15 -17.04 20.89
C ILE A 49 -22.75 -17.67 19.56
N ALA A 50 -23.71 -17.82 18.63
CA ALA A 50 -23.44 -18.39 17.32
C ALA A 50 -22.46 -17.55 16.48
N TRP A 51 -22.55 -16.21 16.57
CA TRP A 51 -21.59 -15.31 15.93
C TRP A 51 -20.21 -15.35 16.60
N GLY A 52 -20.16 -15.41 17.93
CA GLY A 52 -18.93 -15.60 18.70
C GLY A 52 -18.20 -16.89 18.32
N ALA A 53 -18.94 -18.00 18.23
CA ALA A 53 -18.43 -19.29 17.79
C ALA A 53 -17.88 -19.26 16.36
N LEU A 54 -18.61 -18.66 15.41
CA LEU A 54 -18.17 -18.54 14.02
C LEU A 54 -16.90 -17.69 13.90
N ARG A 55 -16.85 -16.59 14.63
CA ARG A 55 -15.69 -15.70 14.72
C ARG A 55 -14.48 -16.42 15.32
N PHE A 56 -14.67 -17.15 16.41
CA PHE A 56 -13.62 -17.96 17.02
C PHE A 56 -13.09 -19.01 16.04
N ALA A 57 -13.98 -19.73 15.36
CA ALA A 57 -13.60 -20.73 14.36
C ALA A 57 -12.80 -20.11 13.20
N ALA A 58 -13.19 -18.93 12.70
CA ALA A 58 -12.45 -18.23 11.65
C ALA A 58 -11.03 -17.82 12.11
N LEU A 59 -10.90 -17.32 13.35
CA LEU A 59 -9.61 -16.87 13.90
C LEU A 59 -8.68 -18.01 14.30
N SER A 60 -9.25 -19.15 14.73
CA SER A 60 -8.50 -20.35 15.13
C SER A 60 -7.58 -20.89 14.02
N ARG A 61 -7.92 -20.58 12.75
CA ARG A 61 -7.09 -20.93 11.58
C ARG A 61 -5.95 -19.95 11.33
N LEU A 62 -5.98 -18.77 11.94
CA LEU A 62 -5.08 -17.65 11.63
C LEU A 62 -4.03 -17.40 12.73
N GLY A 63 -4.02 -18.15 13.83
CA GLY A 63 -3.05 -17.92 14.91
C GLY A 63 -3.15 -18.89 16.10
N PRO A 64 -2.22 -18.76 17.07
CA PRO A 64 -2.20 -19.59 18.26
C PRO A 64 -3.47 -19.41 19.11
N HIS A 65 -3.92 -20.51 19.68
CA HIS A 65 -5.17 -20.61 20.42
C HIS A 65 -4.94 -20.15 21.86
N GLY A 66 -5.87 -19.39 22.44
CA GLY A 66 -5.79 -18.95 23.83
C GLY A 66 -4.86 -17.77 24.10
N ALA A 67 -4.53 -16.96 23.07
CA ALA A 67 -3.80 -15.71 23.27
C ALA A 67 -4.55 -14.79 24.25
N GLU A 68 -3.81 -14.17 25.16
CA GLU A 68 -4.38 -13.24 26.14
C GLU A 68 -5.04 -12.06 25.41
N PRO A 69 -6.10 -11.44 25.99
CA PRO A 69 -6.80 -10.32 25.37
C PRO A 69 -5.88 -9.18 24.92
N GLU A 70 -4.83 -8.89 25.70
CA GLU A 70 -3.82 -7.87 25.39
C GLU A 70 -2.95 -8.23 24.18
N GLU A 71 -2.66 -9.51 23.98
CA GLU A 71 -1.91 -9.98 22.82
C GLU A 71 -2.76 -9.90 21.55
N LEU A 72 -4.03 -10.29 21.64
CA LEU A 72 -5.00 -10.16 20.54
C LEU A 72 -5.21 -8.70 20.14
N GLU A 73 -5.25 -7.79 21.11
CA GLU A 73 -5.35 -6.36 20.86
C GLU A 73 -4.10 -5.82 20.14
N ARG A 74 -2.88 -6.17 20.60
CA ARG A 74 -1.63 -5.81 19.92
C ARG A 74 -1.56 -6.34 18.49
N GLN A 75 -1.93 -7.59 18.27
CA GLN A 75 -1.99 -8.19 16.93
C GLN A 75 -3.02 -7.48 16.06
N SER A 76 -4.20 -7.17 16.59
CA SER A 76 -5.24 -6.43 15.86
C SER A 76 -4.73 -5.08 15.38
N TRP A 77 -3.95 -4.40 16.21
CA TRP A 77 -3.42 -3.08 15.89
C TRP A 77 -2.32 -3.15 14.84
N HIS A 78 -1.44 -4.15 14.94
CA HIS A 78 -0.42 -4.40 13.92
C HIS A 78 -1.06 -4.69 12.55
N LEU A 79 -2.09 -5.53 12.50
CA LEU A 79 -2.85 -5.82 11.29
C LEU A 79 -3.54 -4.56 10.74
N ALA A 80 -4.16 -3.75 11.61
CA ALA A 80 -4.83 -2.51 11.21
C ALA A 80 -3.85 -1.52 10.57
N ARG A 81 -2.63 -1.39 11.11
CA ARG A 81 -1.60 -0.51 10.54
C ARG A 81 -1.11 -0.97 9.18
N TRP A 82 -0.84 -2.26 9.02
CA TRP A 82 -0.49 -2.81 7.70
C TRP A 82 -1.65 -2.68 6.72
N GLY A 83 -2.89 -2.94 7.15
CA GLY A 83 -4.09 -2.75 6.36
C GLY A 83 -4.25 -1.32 5.87
N GLY A 84 -4.09 -0.34 6.78
CA GLY A 84 -4.13 1.08 6.47
C GLY A 84 -2.99 1.53 5.55
N ALA A 85 -1.77 1.02 5.75
CA ALA A 85 -0.63 1.32 4.87
C ALA A 85 -0.87 0.84 3.43
N LEU A 86 -1.41 -0.37 3.26
CA LEU A 86 -1.72 -0.95 1.95
C LEU A 86 -2.89 -0.23 1.27
N ILE A 87 -3.96 0.10 2.00
CA ILE A 87 -5.08 0.88 1.46
C ILE A 87 -4.64 2.29 1.07
N GLY A 88 -3.83 2.95 1.91
CA GLY A 88 -3.27 4.26 1.58
C GLY A 88 -2.39 4.20 0.33
N THR A 89 -1.54 3.18 0.22
CA THR A 89 -0.70 2.95 -0.97
C THR A 89 -1.55 2.69 -2.21
N SER A 90 -2.59 1.87 -2.11
CA SER A 90 -3.53 1.60 -3.20
C SER A 90 -4.29 2.86 -3.63
N GLY A 91 -4.80 3.66 -2.68
CA GLY A 91 -5.54 4.87 -2.97
C GLY A 91 -4.68 5.90 -3.69
N VAL A 92 -3.49 6.18 -3.16
CA VAL A 92 -2.52 7.07 -3.80
C VAL A 92 -2.11 6.53 -5.17
N GLY A 93 -1.79 5.24 -5.27
CA GLY A 93 -1.38 4.62 -6.53
C GLY A 93 -2.44 4.65 -7.62
N ALA A 94 -3.69 4.40 -7.26
CA ALA A 94 -4.80 4.49 -8.21
C ALA A 94 -5.02 5.93 -8.69
N THR A 95 -4.93 6.93 -7.80
CA THR A 95 -5.06 8.35 -8.19
C THR A 95 -3.87 8.83 -9.01
N VAL A 96 -2.64 8.54 -8.56
CA VAL A 96 -1.39 8.98 -9.20
C VAL A 96 -1.13 8.23 -10.50
N GLY A 97 -1.31 6.92 -10.53
CA GLY A 97 -1.13 6.11 -11.75
C GLY A 97 -2.13 6.47 -12.84
N TYR A 98 -3.31 6.95 -12.45
CA TYR A 98 -4.31 7.48 -13.37
C TYR A 98 -3.97 8.89 -13.88
N LEU A 99 -3.73 9.85 -12.97
CA LEU A 99 -3.34 11.22 -13.35
C LEU A 99 -1.98 11.27 -14.07
N GLY A 100 -1.13 10.27 -13.83
CA GLY A 100 0.27 10.20 -14.23
C GLY A 100 0.58 9.37 -15.47
N PHE A 101 -0.41 9.06 -16.33
CA PHE A 101 -0.16 8.47 -17.66
C PHE A 101 0.40 7.02 -17.68
N GLY A 102 0.11 6.19 -16.68
CA GLY A 102 0.51 4.77 -16.63
C GLY A 102 -0.64 3.77 -16.51
N GLY A 103 -1.90 4.23 -16.55
CA GLY A 103 -3.08 3.39 -16.44
C GLY A 103 -3.34 2.47 -17.64
N LEU A 104 -4.44 1.72 -17.56
CA LEU A 104 -4.86 0.76 -18.60
C LEU A 104 -5.03 1.39 -20.00
N ALA A 105 -5.22 2.70 -20.08
CA ALA A 105 -5.42 3.47 -21.31
C ALA A 105 -4.29 3.30 -22.35
N GLY A 106 -3.06 3.00 -21.91
CA GLY A 106 -1.91 2.80 -22.81
C GLY A 106 -1.59 1.35 -23.18
N LEU A 107 -2.23 0.38 -22.53
CA LEU A 107 -1.84 -1.03 -22.67
C LEU A 107 -2.09 -1.60 -24.06
N GLY A 108 -3.14 -1.14 -24.75
CA GLY A 108 -3.41 -1.57 -26.12
C GLY A 108 -2.32 -1.12 -27.09
N GLN A 109 -1.85 0.13 -26.94
CA GLN A 109 -0.74 0.68 -27.74
C GLN A 109 0.58 -0.03 -27.42
N LEU A 110 0.86 -0.23 -26.13
CA LEU A 110 2.05 -0.98 -25.71
C LEU A 110 2.02 -2.43 -26.21
N ALA A 111 0.87 -3.09 -26.19
CA ALA A 111 0.71 -4.45 -26.70
C ALA A 111 0.91 -4.55 -28.22
N ALA A 112 0.45 -3.53 -28.96
CA ALA A 112 0.60 -3.47 -30.40
C ALA A 112 2.06 -3.29 -30.86
N VAL A 113 2.83 -2.47 -30.14
CA VAL A 113 4.24 -2.17 -30.49
C VAL A 113 5.21 -3.17 -29.84
N HIS A 114 5.01 -3.48 -28.55
CA HIS A 114 5.90 -4.29 -27.73
C HIS A 114 5.12 -5.22 -26.78
N PRO A 115 4.58 -6.36 -27.28
CA PRO A 115 3.73 -7.25 -26.48
C PRO A 115 4.43 -7.79 -25.22
N ALA A 116 5.76 -7.94 -25.26
CA ALA A 116 6.55 -8.36 -24.09
C ALA A 116 6.52 -7.35 -22.93
N LEU A 117 6.30 -6.05 -23.20
CA LEU A 117 6.27 -4.99 -22.19
C LEU A 117 4.90 -4.83 -21.51
N VAL A 118 3.86 -5.51 -22.00
CA VAL A 118 2.50 -5.47 -21.41
C VAL A 118 2.52 -5.89 -19.94
N LEU A 119 3.32 -6.90 -19.59
CA LEU A 119 3.48 -7.32 -18.20
C LEU A 119 4.02 -6.19 -17.33
N VAL A 120 4.98 -5.40 -17.82
CA VAL A 120 5.53 -4.24 -17.10
C VAL A 120 4.44 -3.19 -16.90
N GLY A 121 3.64 -2.92 -17.94
CA GLY A 121 2.49 -2.02 -17.87
C GLY A 121 1.40 -2.45 -16.88
N LEU A 122 1.21 -3.76 -16.68
CA LEU A 122 0.25 -4.31 -15.73
C LEU A 122 0.73 -4.28 -14.28
N MET A 123 2.04 -4.20 -14.04
CA MET A 123 2.60 -4.29 -12.67
C MET A 123 2.02 -3.26 -11.70
N PRO A 124 1.91 -1.95 -12.02
CA PRO A 124 1.28 -0.99 -11.12
C PRO A 124 -0.16 -1.36 -10.76
N VAL A 125 -0.95 -1.80 -11.75
CA VAL A 125 -2.35 -2.21 -11.55
C VAL A 125 -2.44 -3.42 -10.62
N LEU A 126 -1.61 -4.44 -10.86
CA LEU A 126 -1.57 -5.64 -10.01
C LEU A 126 -1.13 -5.30 -8.58
N VAL A 127 -0.16 -4.39 -8.41
CA VAL A 127 0.28 -3.92 -7.10
C VAL A 127 -0.83 -3.14 -6.39
N ILE A 128 -1.54 -2.26 -7.08
CA ILE A 128 -2.66 -1.48 -6.52
C ILE A 128 -3.80 -2.42 -6.09
N LEU A 129 -4.25 -3.31 -6.97
CA LEU A 129 -5.34 -4.26 -6.68
C LEU A 129 -4.94 -5.24 -5.58
N GLY A 130 -3.71 -5.76 -5.62
CA GLY A 130 -3.17 -6.63 -4.59
C GLY A 130 -3.08 -5.93 -3.24
N ALA A 131 -2.58 -4.68 -3.21
CA ALA A 131 -2.53 -3.87 -2.00
C ALA A 131 -3.93 -3.58 -1.44
N ALA A 132 -4.90 -3.21 -2.28
CA ALA A 132 -6.29 -3.05 -1.84
C ALA A 132 -6.85 -4.33 -1.23
N ALA A 133 -6.74 -5.46 -1.94
CA ALA A 133 -7.30 -6.74 -1.50
C ALA A 133 -6.67 -7.22 -0.18
N VAL A 134 -5.34 -7.20 -0.10
CA VAL A 134 -4.62 -7.59 1.13
C VAL A 134 -4.89 -6.59 2.25
N GLY A 135 -4.92 -5.29 1.96
CA GLY A 135 -5.21 -4.25 2.95
C GLY A 135 -6.60 -4.40 3.58
N ILE A 136 -7.62 -4.64 2.74
CA ILE A 136 -8.99 -4.95 3.16
C ILE A 136 -9.02 -6.21 4.03
N ALA A 137 -8.36 -7.29 3.60
CA ALA A 137 -8.31 -8.54 4.35
C ALA A 137 -7.67 -8.34 5.74
N LEU A 138 -6.60 -7.55 5.82
CA LEU A 138 -5.92 -7.24 7.10
C LEU A 138 -6.78 -6.36 8.02
N LEU A 139 -7.52 -5.37 7.49
CA LEU A 139 -8.44 -4.57 8.29
C LEU A 139 -9.58 -5.41 8.86
N TRP A 140 -10.17 -6.30 8.06
CA TRP A 140 -11.19 -7.23 8.55
C TRP A 140 -10.62 -8.19 9.59
N ALA A 141 -9.43 -8.75 9.35
CA ALA A 141 -8.74 -9.57 10.34
C ALA A 141 -8.46 -8.80 11.64
N ALA A 142 -8.11 -7.51 11.56
CA ALA A 142 -7.90 -6.66 12.72
C ALA A 142 -9.19 -6.51 13.55
N VAL A 143 -10.31 -6.16 12.92
CA VAL A 143 -11.60 -6.03 13.61
C VAL A 143 -12.05 -7.35 14.21
N LEU A 144 -11.91 -8.46 13.46
CA LEU A 144 -12.27 -9.78 13.94
C LEU A 144 -11.37 -10.23 15.10
N ARG A 145 -10.15 -9.73 15.27
CA ARG A 145 -9.29 -10.08 16.41
C ARG A 145 -9.57 -9.28 17.69
N ARG A 146 -10.29 -8.16 17.64
CA ARG A 146 -10.54 -7.33 18.83
C ARG A 146 -11.46 -8.01 19.85
N PRO A 147 -11.09 -8.18 21.13
CA PRO A 147 -11.94 -8.86 22.12
C PRO A 147 -13.39 -8.37 22.13
N ARG A 148 -13.58 -7.05 22.03
CA ARG A 148 -14.87 -6.39 21.86
C ARG A 148 -14.91 -5.63 20.53
N ILE A 149 -15.86 -6.00 19.66
CA ILE A 149 -16.08 -5.31 18.39
C ILE A 149 -16.93 -4.08 18.65
N HIS A 150 -16.36 -2.90 18.48
CA HIS A 150 -17.11 -1.65 18.54
C HIS A 150 -17.78 -1.41 17.18
N PRO A 151 -19.08 -1.04 17.12
CA PRO A 151 -19.79 -0.82 15.86
C PRO A 151 -19.10 0.23 14.97
N MET A 152 -18.53 1.28 15.57
CA MET A 152 -17.74 2.27 14.84
C MET A 152 -16.51 1.67 14.13
N SER A 153 -15.82 0.68 14.72
CA SER A 153 -14.69 0.02 14.05
C SER A 153 -15.13 -0.72 12.78
N VAL A 154 -16.32 -1.32 12.81
CA VAL A 154 -16.89 -2.01 11.65
C VAL A 154 -17.24 -1.00 10.56
N LEU A 155 -17.92 0.09 10.91
CA LEU A 155 -18.26 1.17 9.96
C LEU A 155 -17.01 1.75 9.30
N VAL A 156 -15.95 1.97 10.07
CA VAL A 156 -14.67 2.45 9.53
C VAL A 156 -14.06 1.46 8.54
N VAL A 157 -14.02 0.17 8.87
CA VAL A 157 -13.49 -0.85 7.95
C VAL A 157 -14.35 -0.96 6.69
N ILE A 158 -15.67 -0.87 6.81
CA ILE A 158 -16.57 -0.84 5.64
C ILE A 158 -16.26 0.38 4.76
N ALA A 159 -16.16 1.57 5.35
CA ALA A 159 -15.86 2.80 4.62
C ALA A 159 -14.49 2.72 3.91
N LEU A 160 -13.44 2.28 4.61
CA LEU A 160 -12.11 2.10 4.02
C LEU A 160 -12.10 1.02 2.93
N SER A 161 -12.82 -0.08 3.12
CA SER A 161 -12.87 -1.18 2.14
C SER A 161 -13.61 -0.78 0.89
N ALA A 162 -14.80 -0.20 1.04
CA ALA A 162 -15.60 0.30 -0.07
C ALA A 162 -14.87 1.44 -0.79
N GLY A 163 -14.32 2.41 -0.06
CA GLY A 163 -13.53 3.49 -0.62
C GLY A 163 -12.33 3.00 -1.42
N SER A 164 -11.54 2.09 -0.86
CA SER A 164 -10.38 1.49 -1.55
C SER A 164 -10.79 0.71 -2.81
N ALA A 165 -11.89 -0.05 -2.75
CA ALA A 165 -12.39 -0.79 -3.90
C ALA A 165 -12.87 0.14 -5.02
N LEU A 166 -13.64 1.18 -4.68
CA LEU A 166 -14.14 2.16 -5.66
C LEU A 166 -12.99 2.91 -6.34
N VAL A 167 -12.00 3.37 -5.57
CA VAL A 167 -10.83 4.08 -6.13
C VAL A 167 -9.97 3.13 -6.98
N ALA A 168 -9.75 1.89 -6.55
CA ALA A 168 -8.95 0.93 -7.31
C ALA A 168 -9.64 0.45 -8.60
N LEU A 169 -10.98 0.42 -8.62
CA LEU A 169 -11.78 0.00 -9.78
C LEU A 169 -12.11 1.16 -10.72
N TRP A 170 -12.02 2.42 -10.28
CA TRP A 170 -12.31 3.58 -11.12
C TRP A 170 -11.62 3.50 -12.48
N PRO A 171 -10.30 3.22 -12.60
CA PRO A 171 -9.64 3.22 -13.91
C PRO A 171 -10.28 2.28 -14.95
N LEU A 172 -11.02 1.25 -14.52
CA LEU A 172 -11.74 0.32 -15.41
C LEU A 172 -13.04 0.91 -15.99
N ALA A 173 -13.53 2.02 -15.44
CA ALA A 173 -14.79 2.64 -15.81
C ALA A 173 -14.62 3.89 -16.69
N ILE A 174 -13.40 4.27 -17.06
CA ILE A 174 -13.16 5.54 -17.74
C ILE A 174 -13.65 5.58 -19.19
N ASP A 175 -13.45 4.49 -19.92
CA ASP A 175 -13.92 4.39 -21.31
C ASP A 175 -15.43 4.15 -21.39
N ARG A 176 -16.11 4.10 -20.24
CA ARG A 176 -17.56 3.96 -20.18
C ARG A 176 -18.18 5.36 -20.28
N PRO A 177 -19.06 5.62 -21.26
CA PRO A 177 -19.76 6.89 -21.35
C PRO A 177 -20.61 7.13 -20.09
N GLY A 178 -20.45 8.30 -19.46
CA GLY A 178 -21.31 8.78 -18.37
C GLY A 178 -20.59 9.16 -17.07
N ALA A 179 -21.36 9.57 -16.06
CA ALA A 179 -20.88 10.06 -14.76
C ALA A 179 -20.26 8.97 -13.85
N LEU A 180 -20.15 7.72 -14.32
CA LEU A 180 -19.76 6.57 -13.49
C LEU A 180 -18.31 6.67 -12.99
N ALA A 181 -17.34 6.97 -13.86
CA ALA A 181 -15.93 7.08 -13.46
C ALA A 181 -15.73 8.17 -12.40
N GLY A 182 -16.31 9.36 -12.63
CA GLY A 182 -16.29 10.46 -11.67
C GLY A 182 -16.98 10.11 -10.35
N ALA A 183 -18.11 9.39 -10.40
CA ALA A 183 -18.81 8.94 -9.20
C ALA A 183 -17.98 7.92 -8.39
N LEU A 184 -17.39 6.91 -9.05
CA LEU A 184 -16.52 5.93 -8.40
C LEU A 184 -15.36 6.61 -7.67
N LEU A 185 -14.70 7.58 -8.32
CA LEU A 185 -13.67 8.36 -7.65
C LEU A 185 -14.24 9.16 -6.48
N ALA A 186 -15.25 9.99 -6.72
CA ALA A 186 -15.73 10.95 -5.73
C ALA A 186 -16.22 10.23 -4.46
N TRP A 187 -17.04 9.20 -4.62
CA TRP A 187 -17.49 8.35 -3.52
C TRP A 187 -16.34 7.56 -2.90
N GLY A 188 -15.40 7.09 -3.73
CA GLY A 188 -14.19 6.41 -3.28
C GLY A 188 -13.34 7.26 -2.33
N LEU A 189 -13.01 8.49 -2.73
CA LEU A 189 -12.24 9.44 -1.91
C LEU A 189 -13.01 9.87 -0.67
N LEU A 190 -14.32 10.12 -0.80
CA LEU A 190 -15.15 10.49 0.35
C LEU A 190 -15.12 9.39 1.41
N LEU A 191 -15.34 8.13 1.01
CA LEU A 191 -15.33 6.99 1.92
C LEU A 191 -13.95 6.72 2.49
N LEU A 192 -12.87 6.88 1.71
CA LEU A 192 -11.50 6.81 2.22
C LEU A 192 -11.22 7.90 3.25
N GLY A 193 -11.66 9.15 2.99
CA GLY A 193 -11.49 10.27 3.91
C GLY A 193 -12.24 10.07 5.23
N LEU A 194 -13.53 9.73 5.16
CA LEU A 194 -14.35 9.40 6.33
C LEU A 194 -13.78 8.20 7.09
N GLY A 195 -13.38 7.15 6.38
CA GLY A 195 -12.75 5.98 6.94
C GLY A 195 -11.43 6.28 7.62
N ALA A 196 -10.58 7.14 7.03
CA ALA A 196 -9.30 7.54 7.61
C ALA A 196 -9.49 8.35 8.89
N VAL A 197 -10.41 9.33 8.90
CA VAL A 197 -10.75 10.12 10.09
C VAL A 197 -11.31 9.20 11.19
N GLY A 198 -12.24 8.32 10.84
CA GLY A 198 -12.78 7.34 11.79
C GLY A 198 -11.70 6.37 12.28
N ALA A 199 -10.73 6.01 11.45
CA ALA A 199 -9.62 5.16 11.84
C ALA A 199 -8.69 5.86 12.84
N LEU A 200 -8.43 7.16 12.65
CA LEU A 200 -7.71 7.98 13.63
C LEU A 200 -8.46 8.05 14.96
N ILE A 201 -9.79 8.12 14.96
CA ILE A 201 -10.58 8.13 16.20
C ILE A 201 -10.54 6.75 16.89
N VAL A 202 -10.75 5.67 16.12
CA VAL A 202 -10.91 4.29 16.64
C VAL A 202 -9.57 3.62 16.99
N TRP A 203 -8.49 3.99 16.31
CA TRP A 203 -7.15 3.40 16.48
C TRP A 203 -6.04 4.42 16.81
N GLY A 204 -6.29 5.73 16.72
CA GLY A 204 -5.27 6.75 16.99
C GLY A 204 -5.04 7.06 18.47
N ALA A 205 -5.91 6.61 19.38
CA ALA A 205 -5.78 6.80 20.82
C ALA A 205 -4.83 5.78 21.51
N THR A 206 -3.83 5.25 20.81
CA THR A 206 -2.86 4.33 21.41
C THR A 206 -1.53 5.03 21.73
N PRO A 207 -0.92 4.77 22.90
CA PRO A 207 0.36 5.38 23.25
C PRO A 207 1.37 5.02 22.19
N ALA A 208 2.06 6.02 21.63
CA ALA A 208 3.25 5.79 20.84
C ALA A 208 4.14 4.83 21.64
N GLU A 209 4.36 3.62 21.12
CA GLU A 209 5.35 2.69 21.65
C GLU A 209 6.62 3.52 21.81
N ARG A 210 6.95 3.87 23.07
CA ARG A 210 8.11 4.70 23.36
C ARG A 210 9.28 3.92 22.79
N ARG A 211 9.77 4.35 21.62
CA ARG A 211 10.99 3.82 21.02
C ARG A 211 12.06 4.01 22.07
N ARG A 212 12.36 2.95 22.83
CA ARG A 212 13.54 2.97 23.69
C ARG A 212 14.71 3.12 22.72
N PRO A 213 15.62 4.08 22.96
CA PRO A 213 16.79 4.24 22.11
C PRO A 213 17.46 2.88 22.03
N ALA A 214 17.60 2.36 20.81
CA ALA A 214 18.32 1.14 20.58
C ALA A 214 19.72 1.29 21.22
N PRO A 215 20.27 0.23 21.84
CA PRO A 215 21.65 0.26 22.30
C PRO A 215 22.52 0.74 21.14
N ARG A 216 23.37 1.74 21.37
CA ARG A 216 24.29 2.25 20.35
C ARG A 216 25.09 1.07 19.80
N ALA A 217 24.75 0.62 18.60
CA ALA A 217 25.48 -0.44 17.94
C ALA A 217 26.88 0.07 17.65
N HIS A 218 27.89 -0.77 17.90
CA HIS A 218 29.27 -0.46 17.51
C HIS A 218 29.32 -0.13 16.01
N PRO A 219 30.18 0.83 15.61
CA PRO A 219 30.25 1.33 14.25
C PRO A 219 30.66 0.20 13.30
N VAL A 220 29.68 -0.43 12.66
CA VAL A 220 29.91 -1.26 11.48
C VAL A 220 30.18 -0.29 10.33
N ALA A 221 31.22 -0.57 9.55
CA ALA A 221 31.63 0.30 8.45
C ALA A 221 30.43 0.67 7.54
N PRO A 222 30.21 1.97 7.23
CA PRO A 222 28.97 2.52 6.65
C PRO A 222 28.79 2.23 5.14
N ALA A 223 29.18 1.04 4.69
CA ALA A 223 29.26 0.68 3.28
C ALA A 223 27.89 0.44 2.63
N ARG A 224 26.87 0.01 3.37
CA ARG A 224 25.58 -0.40 2.78
C ARG A 224 24.71 0.79 2.39
N SER A 225 24.55 1.76 3.29
CA SER A 225 23.79 2.98 2.99
C SER A 225 24.40 3.76 1.81
N GLY A 226 25.74 3.78 1.69
CA GLY A 226 26.43 4.42 0.58
C GLY A 226 26.09 3.81 -0.78
N ARG A 227 26.06 2.46 -0.87
CA ARG A 227 25.64 1.76 -2.09
C ARG A 227 24.19 2.03 -2.47
N VAL A 228 23.30 2.12 -1.48
CA VAL A 228 21.88 2.44 -1.72
C VAL A 228 21.71 3.88 -2.19
N VAL A 229 22.41 4.85 -1.60
CA VAL A 229 22.44 6.24 -2.12
C VAL A 229 22.90 6.22 -3.57
N LEU A 230 24.05 5.60 -3.87
CA LEU A 230 24.59 5.57 -5.22
C LEU A 230 23.61 4.95 -6.22
N ALA A 231 23.05 3.78 -5.91
CA ALA A 231 22.09 3.11 -6.78
C ALA A 231 20.83 3.96 -7.01
N ALA A 232 20.26 4.55 -5.96
CA ALA A 232 19.10 5.43 -6.08
C ALA A 232 19.41 6.71 -6.87
N SER A 233 20.59 7.31 -6.66
CA SER A 233 21.04 8.48 -7.41
C SER A 233 21.21 8.18 -8.89
N LEU A 234 21.86 7.06 -9.24
CA LEU A 234 22.02 6.62 -10.62
C LEU A 234 20.68 6.31 -11.27
N ALA A 235 19.75 5.69 -10.54
CA ALA A 235 18.40 5.44 -11.04
C ALA A 235 17.65 6.74 -11.35
N VAL A 236 17.67 7.72 -10.44
CA VAL A 236 17.03 9.03 -10.65
C VAL A 236 17.67 9.76 -11.84
N LEU A 237 19.00 9.85 -11.90
CA LEU A 237 19.69 10.53 -13.01
C LEU A 237 19.44 9.84 -14.36
N GLY A 238 19.47 8.50 -14.39
CA GLY A 238 19.15 7.73 -15.59
C GLY A 238 17.71 7.98 -16.06
N LEU A 239 16.76 8.05 -15.14
CA LEU A 239 15.37 8.39 -15.46
C LEU A 239 15.19 9.84 -15.92
N ILE A 240 15.99 10.78 -15.42
CA ILE A 240 15.99 12.16 -15.91
C ILE A 240 16.46 12.20 -17.36
N VAL A 241 17.59 11.56 -17.67
CA VAL A 241 18.10 11.47 -19.05
C VAL A 241 17.05 10.84 -19.97
N LEU A 242 16.45 9.73 -19.54
CA LEU A 242 15.42 9.05 -20.30
C LEU A 242 14.18 9.94 -20.49
N GLY A 243 13.74 10.63 -19.43
CA GLY A 243 12.58 11.53 -19.46
C GLY A 243 12.81 12.79 -20.29
N LEU A 244 14.06 13.25 -20.44
CA LEU A 244 14.43 14.33 -21.37
C LEU A 244 14.28 13.86 -22.82
N VAL A 245 14.84 12.69 -23.17
CA VAL A 245 14.74 12.14 -24.53
C VAL A 245 13.27 11.82 -24.86
N GLU A 246 12.56 11.23 -23.92
CA GLU A 246 11.12 10.95 -24.06
C GLU A 246 10.31 12.24 -24.22
N GLY A 247 10.56 13.26 -23.39
CA GLY A 247 9.77 14.49 -23.38
C GLY A 247 10.06 15.45 -24.53
N LEU A 248 11.26 15.40 -25.13
CA LEU A 248 11.69 16.34 -26.18
C LEU A 248 11.89 15.70 -27.55
N VAL A 249 11.91 14.37 -27.64
CA VAL A 249 12.15 13.65 -28.89
C VAL A 249 11.04 12.63 -29.11
N TRP A 250 11.10 11.47 -28.46
CA TRP A 250 10.23 10.34 -28.80
C TRP A 250 8.75 10.64 -28.58
N GLY A 251 8.39 11.25 -27.45
CA GLY A 251 7.01 11.63 -27.17
C GLY A 251 6.48 12.71 -28.11
N VAL A 252 7.35 13.62 -28.58
CA VAL A 252 6.99 14.67 -29.54
C VAL A 252 6.72 14.08 -30.93
N GLU A 253 7.59 13.18 -31.38
CA GLU A 253 7.47 12.49 -32.66
C GLU A 253 6.21 11.61 -32.70
N ASP A 254 5.95 10.84 -31.65
CA ASP A 254 4.77 9.96 -31.58
C ASP A 254 3.45 10.75 -31.51
N GLN A 255 3.42 11.89 -30.82
CA GLN A 255 2.22 12.76 -30.78
C GLN A 255 1.90 13.38 -32.15
N ALA A 256 2.92 13.63 -32.97
CA ALA A 256 2.81 14.22 -34.30
C ALA A 256 2.74 13.17 -35.43
N GLY A 257 2.43 11.91 -35.11
CA GLY A 257 2.26 10.84 -36.11
C GLY A 257 3.56 10.45 -36.82
N GLY A 258 4.70 10.55 -36.14
CA GLY A 258 6.03 10.16 -36.64
C GLY A 258 6.77 11.27 -37.40
N LEU A 259 6.27 12.51 -37.39
CA LEU A 259 7.05 13.65 -37.89
C LEU A 259 8.33 13.81 -37.04
N PRO A 260 9.51 14.05 -37.66
CA PRO A 260 10.73 14.29 -36.92
C PRO A 260 10.59 15.46 -35.94
N ALA A 261 11.16 15.35 -34.74
CA ALA A 261 10.99 16.35 -33.68
C ALA A 261 11.32 17.78 -34.15
N ALA A 262 12.36 17.94 -34.98
CA ALA A 262 12.75 19.23 -35.55
C ALA A 262 11.65 19.87 -36.41
N ALA A 263 10.90 19.08 -37.18
CA ALA A 263 9.79 19.56 -38.00
C ALA A 263 8.61 19.98 -37.11
N VAL A 264 8.35 19.22 -36.03
CA VAL A 264 7.33 19.56 -35.04
C VAL A 264 7.66 20.90 -34.37
N TYR A 265 8.89 21.07 -33.88
CA TYR A 265 9.33 22.33 -33.27
C TYR A 265 9.38 23.51 -34.23
N ALA A 266 9.58 23.27 -35.53
CA ALA A 266 9.51 24.34 -36.53
C ALA A 266 8.06 24.78 -36.81
N ALA A 267 7.08 23.88 -36.61
CA ALA A 267 5.66 24.17 -36.80
C ALA A 267 5.02 24.91 -35.62
N LEU A 268 5.54 24.72 -34.39
CA LEU A 268 5.07 25.42 -33.21
C LEU A 268 5.45 26.91 -33.24
N ASN A 269 4.58 27.76 -32.69
CA ASN A 269 4.94 29.15 -32.43
C ASN A 269 6.06 29.23 -31.38
N ASP A 270 6.80 30.35 -31.38
CA ASP A 270 7.98 30.52 -30.53
C ASP A 270 7.68 30.40 -29.04
N VAL A 271 6.54 30.93 -28.59
CA VAL A 271 6.16 30.97 -27.17
C VAL A 271 5.90 29.56 -26.67
N ASP A 272 5.08 28.79 -27.39
CA ASP A 272 4.70 27.43 -27.02
C ASP A 272 5.89 26.47 -27.06
N ARG A 273 6.74 26.60 -28.09
CA ARG A 273 8.00 25.85 -28.18
C ARG A 273 8.90 26.13 -26.98
N VAL A 274 9.16 27.40 -26.69
CA VAL A 274 10.05 27.81 -25.60
C VAL A 274 9.49 27.36 -24.26
N ASN A 275 8.21 27.60 -23.99
CA ASN A 275 7.56 27.19 -22.75
C ASN A 275 7.61 25.67 -22.56
N GLY A 276 7.28 24.90 -23.60
CA GLY A 276 7.34 23.45 -23.56
C GLY A 276 8.74 22.91 -23.24
N ILE A 277 9.77 23.41 -23.93
CA ILE A 277 11.17 23.01 -23.70
C ILE A 277 11.61 23.41 -22.29
N VAL A 278 11.35 24.67 -21.88
CA VAL A 278 11.73 25.19 -20.57
C VAL A 278 11.07 24.40 -19.44
N SER A 279 9.79 24.02 -19.57
CA SER A 279 9.10 23.19 -18.58
C SER A 279 9.80 21.84 -18.36
N VAL A 280 10.23 21.17 -19.43
CA VAL A 280 10.94 19.89 -19.36
C VAL A 280 12.35 20.06 -18.79
N LEU A 281 13.09 21.10 -19.19
CA LEU A 281 14.41 21.39 -18.64
C LEU A 281 14.36 21.77 -17.16
N LEU A 282 13.36 22.57 -16.75
CA LEU A 282 13.15 22.95 -15.37
C LEU A 282 12.83 21.73 -14.50
N TRP A 283 11.99 20.81 -14.99
CA TRP A 283 11.75 19.52 -14.34
C TRP A 283 13.07 18.75 -14.13
N ALA A 284 13.87 18.59 -15.18
CA ALA A 284 15.14 17.87 -15.09
C ALA A 284 16.10 18.53 -14.07
N ALA A 285 16.19 19.87 -14.08
CA ALA A 285 17.00 20.63 -13.15
C ALA A 285 16.56 20.44 -11.69
N ILE A 286 15.24 20.54 -11.43
CA ILE A 286 14.67 20.35 -10.09
C ILE A 286 14.97 18.94 -9.56
N TRP A 287 14.72 17.90 -10.37
CA TRP A 287 14.88 16.52 -9.92
C TRP A 287 16.33 16.07 -9.84
N SER A 288 17.25 16.75 -10.55
CA SER A 288 18.70 16.52 -10.42
C SER A 288 19.24 16.88 -9.03
N VAL A 289 18.50 17.64 -8.23
CA VAL A 289 18.84 17.93 -6.82
C VAL A 289 18.57 16.72 -5.91
N GLY A 290 17.71 15.78 -6.31
CA GLY A 290 17.34 14.60 -5.54
C GLY A 290 18.53 13.76 -5.02
N PRO A 291 19.50 13.38 -5.88
CA PRO A 291 20.74 12.72 -5.46
C PRO A 291 21.49 13.45 -4.32
N LEU A 292 21.60 14.78 -4.40
CA LEU A 292 22.24 15.58 -3.35
C LEU A 292 21.46 15.50 -2.04
N VAL A 293 20.12 15.55 -2.10
CA VAL A 293 19.26 15.37 -0.92
C VAL A 293 19.51 14.01 -0.26
N LEU A 294 19.62 12.92 -1.03
CA LEU A 294 19.91 11.59 -0.48
C LEU A 294 21.28 11.54 0.23
N VAL A 295 22.31 12.15 -0.36
CA VAL A 295 23.64 12.26 0.25
C VAL A 295 23.59 13.04 1.55
N VAL A 296 22.92 14.20 1.56
CA VAL A 296 22.78 15.06 2.75
C VAL A 296 21.99 14.35 3.85
N VAL A 297 20.88 13.69 3.52
CA VAL A 297 20.08 12.92 4.48
C VAL A 297 20.90 11.80 5.09
N ARG A 298 21.61 11.01 4.27
CA ARG A 298 22.51 9.96 4.77
C ARG A 298 23.56 10.53 5.71
N HIS A 299 24.26 11.57 5.29
CA HIS A 299 25.34 12.17 6.06
C HIS A 299 24.83 12.70 7.40
N ARG A 300 23.71 13.43 7.40
CA ARG A 300 23.09 13.94 8.64
C ARG A 300 22.62 12.83 9.57
N ALA A 301 22.01 11.77 9.04
CA ALA A 301 21.55 10.64 9.85
C ALA A 301 22.74 9.91 10.52
N LEU A 302 23.81 9.65 9.76
CA LEU A 302 25.04 9.05 10.31
C LEU A 302 25.74 9.98 11.31
N ALA A 303 25.78 11.29 11.06
CA ALA A 303 26.35 12.27 11.99
C ALA A 303 25.60 12.35 13.33
N ARG A 304 24.30 12.04 13.34
CA ARG A 304 23.51 11.88 14.58
C ARG A 304 23.72 10.55 15.30
N GLY A 305 24.55 9.67 14.75
CA GLY A 305 24.81 8.33 15.30
C GLY A 305 23.69 7.32 15.03
N GLU A 306 22.85 7.53 14.01
CA GLU A 306 21.86 6.54 13.58
C GLU A 306 22.55 5.29 13.01
N ALA A 307 22.00 4.10 13.28
CA ALA A 307 22.57 2.86 12.79
C ALA A 307 22.49 2.78 11.25
N ASP A 308 23.55 2.28 10.60
CA ASP A 308 23.61 2.20 9.12
C ASP A 308 22.43 1.44 8.50
N ARG A 309 21.85 0.47 9.22
CA ARG A 309 20.63 -0.25 8.82
C ARG A 309 19.42 0.69 8.69
N ASP A 310 19.21 1.55 9.67
CA ASP A 310 18.08 2.48 9.70
C ASP A 310 18.27 3.58 8.64
N VAL A 311 19.50 4.08 8.51
CA VAL A 311 19.85 5.03 7.44
C VAL A 311 19.65 4.41 6.05
N THR A 312 20.08 3.15 5.85
CA THR A 312 19.89 2.41 4.60
C THR A 312 18.40 2.31 4.26
N ARG A 313 17.55 1.99 5.24
CA ARG A 313 16.09 1.92 5.04
C ARG A 313 15.52 3.29 4.68
N LEU A 314 15.88 4.33 5.42
CA LEU A 314 15.41 5.70 5.18
C LEU A 314 15.76 6.16 3.76
N VAL A 315 17.03 6.06 3.38
CA VAL A 315 17.49 6.44 2.05
C VAL A 315 16.83 5.58 0.97
N GLY A 316 16.67 4.28 1.18
CA GLY A 316 16.00 3.39 0.23
C GLY A 316 14.54 3.81 -0.01
N ILE A 317 13.80 4.14 1.05
CA ILE A 317 12.44 4.68 0.95
C ILE A 317 12.42 5.99 0.18
N LEU A 318 13.28 6.94 0.54
CA LEU A 318 13.35 8.25 -0.13
C LEU A 318 13.77 8.13 -1.59
N GLY A 319 14.68 7.22 -1.92
CA GLY A 319 15.10 6.94 -3.29
C GLY A 319 13.97 6.38 -4.14
N LEU A 320 13.22 5.40 -3.62
CA LEU A 320 12.05 4.83 -4.28
C LEU A 320 10.94 5.86 -4.50
N LEU A 321 10.65 6.68 -3.48
CA LEU A 321 9.71 7.79 -3.60
C LEU A 321 10.19 8.85 -4.61
N GLY A 322 11.49 9.18 -4.59
CA GLY A 322 12.10 10.12 -5.51
C GLY A 322 12.03 9.66 -6.97
N VAL A 323 12.27 8.38 -7.23
CA VAL A 323 12.06 7.75 -8.55
C VAL A 323 10.62 7.92 -9.01
N GLY A 324 9.65 7.54 -8.17
CA GLY A 324 8.22 7.66 -8.53
C GLY A 324 7.78 9.11 -8.76
N ALA A 325 8.23 10.04 -7.91
CA ALA A 325 7.91 11.45 -8.05
C ALA A 325 8.55 12.07 -9.31
N THR A 326 9.82 11.75 -9.59
CA THR A 326 10.51 12.21 -10.81
C THR A 326 9.71 11.86 -12.06
N VAL A 327 9.29 10.59 -12.16
CA VAL A 327 8.48 10.08 -13.27
C VAL A 327 7.10 10.73 -13.33
N PHE A 328 6.41 10.84 -12.19
CA PHE A 328 5.08 11.47 -12.13
C PHE A 328 5.10 12.93 -12.60
N PHE A 329 6.06 13.73 -12.11
CA PHE A 329 6.16 15.13 -12.48
C PHE A 329 6.67 15.36 -13.90
N GLN A 330 7.29 14.35 -14.55
CA GLN A 330 7.64 14.43 -15.96
C GLN A 330 6.38 14.59 -16.82
N GLY A 331 5.32 13.84 -16.49
CA GLY A 331 4.05 13.90 -17.22
C GLY A 331 3.45 15.30 -17.23
N TRP A 332 3.57 16.03 -16.13
CA TRP A 332 3.19 17.44 -16.03
C TRP A 332 4.11 18.37 -16.80
N ALA A 333 5.43 18.15 -16.73
CA ALA A 333 6.42 18.97 -17.43
C ALA A 333 6.24 18.93 -18.95
N THR A 334 5.77 17.80 -19.48
CA THR A 334 5.51 17.56 -20.90
C THR A 334 4.07 17.86 -21.31
N PHE A 335 3.20 18.25 -20.37
CA PHE A 335 1.81 18.55 -20.66
C PHE A 335 1.68 19.77 -21.59
N SER A 336 2.44 20.83 -21.33
CA SER A 336 2.37 22.07 -22.12
C SER A 336 2.71 21.83 -23.59
N ILE A 337 3.84 21.17 -23.87
CA ILE A 337 4.25 20.88 -25.24
C ILE A 337 3.26 19.96 -25.95
N GLY A 338 2.70 18.97 -25.24
CA GLY A 338 1.70 18.07 -25.82
C GLY A 338 0.41 18.78 -26.22
N MET A 339 -0.07 19.72 -25.40
CA MET A 339 -1.22 20.57 -25.76
C MET A 339 -0.92 21.43 -26.98
N SER A 340 0.25 22.08 -27.03
CA SER A 340 0.64 22.90 -28.18
C SER A 340 0.72 22.10 -29.49
N ILE A 341 1.22 20.86 -29.44
CA ILE A 341 1.22 19.94 -30.58
C ILE A 341 -0.21 19.60 -30.99
N ALA A 342 -1.09 19.28 -30.03
CA ALA A 342 -2.48 18.94 -30.28
C ALA A 342 -3.24 20.07 -30.98
N ASP A 343 -2.96 21.32 -30.59
CA ASP A 343 -3.60 22.51 -31.15
C ASP A 343 -3.05 22.90 -32.53
N THR A 344 -1.78 22.56 -32.82
CA THR A 344 -1.08 23.03 -34.04
C THR A 344 -1.04 21.99 -35.16
N LEU A 345 -0.92 20.70 -34.84
CA LEU A 345 -0.67 19.62 -35.81
C LEU A 345 -1.78 18.57 -35.82
N PRO A 346 -2.94 18.85 -36.44
CA PRO A 346 -3.97 17.84 -36.66
C PRO A 346 -3.57 16.84 -37.77
N PRO A 347 -3.87 15.53 -37.63
CA PRO A 347 -4.57 14.91 -36.50
C PRO A 347 -3.63 14.64 -35.33
N TYR A 348 -4.01 15.14 -34.14
CA TYR A 348 -3.34 14.77 -32.90
C TYR A 348 -3.57 13.29 -32.62
N MET A 349 -2.49 12.51 -32.57
CA MET A 349 -2.58 11.07 -32.34
C MET A 349 -2.79 10.71 -30.87
N GLY A 350 -2.75 11.69 -29.94
CA GLY A 350 -3.14 11.48 -28.54
C GLY A 350 -2.18 10.66 -27.69
N SER A 351 -1.20 10.00 -28.30
CA SER A 351 -0.40 8.98 -27.66
C SER A 351 0.92 9.52 -27.12
N ARG A 352 1.27 9.07 -25.92
CA ARG A 352 2.66 9.05 -25.44
C ARG A 352 3.40 7.92 -26.15
N SER A 353 4.72 7.93 -26.10
CA SER A 353 5.48 6.84 -26.72
C SER A 353 5.21 5.50 -26.04
N ALA A 354 5.47 4.40 -26.76
CA ALA A 354 5.39 3.07 -26.14
C ALA A 354 6.35 2.95 -24.93
N LEU A 355 7.50 3.60 -25.00
CA LEU A 355 8.51 3.58 -23.94
C LEU A 355 8.06 4.37 -22.70
N TRP A 356 7.29 5.44 -22.89
CA TRP A 356 6.69 6.18 -21.79
C TRP A 356 5.91 5.26 -20.85
N PHE A 357 5.13 4.31 -21.37
CA PHE A 357 4.35 3.41 -20.53
C PHE A 357 5.23 2.48 -19.67
N ALA A 358 6.32 1.96 -20.22
CA ALA A 358 7.29 1.19 -19.45
C ALA A 358 7.98 2.05 -18.38
N TYR A 359 8.41 3.26 -18.75
CA TYR A 359 9.00 4.25 -17.86
C TYR A 359 8.06 4.63 -16.70
N ALA A 360 6.82 4.98 -17.02
CA ALA A 360 5.77 5.35 -16.07
C ALA A 360 5.45 4.20 -15.10
N SER A 361 5.44 2.96 -15.61
CA SER A 361 5.18 1.77 -14.80
C SER A 361 6.29 1.53 -13.78
N VAL A 362 7.56 1.57 -14.22
CA VAL A 362 8.72 1.42 -13.33
C VAL A 362 8.71 2.51 -12.25
N GLY A 363 8.49 3.76 -12.63
CA GLY A 363 8.39 4.87 -11.69
C GLY A 363 7.27 4.69 -10.67
N THR A 364 6.07 4.37 -11.15
CA THR A 364 4.90 4.17 -10.29
C THR A 364 5.10 3.00 -9.33
N THR A 365 5.57 1.84 -9.81
CA THR A 365 5.84 0.68 -8.94
C THR A 365 6.90 0.99 -7.89
N ALA A 366 7.98 1.68 -8.26
CA ALA A 366 9.00 2.12 -7.30
C ALA A 366 8.41 3.08 -6.25
N GLY A 367 7.62 4.08 -6.67
CA GLY A 367 6.95 5.00 -5.77
C GLY A 367 6.00 4.29 -4.79
N LEU A 368 5.22 3.30 -5.27
CA LEU A 368 4.33 2.49 -4.43
C LEU A 368 5.10 1.62 -3.44
N ALA A 369 6.21 1.02 -3.86
CA ALA A 369 7.08 0.28 -2.96
C ALA A 369 7.67 1.20 -1.87
N GLY A 370 8.12 2.40 -2.25
CA GLY A 370 8.60 3.41 -1.31
C GLY A 370 7.52 3.83 -0.30
N LEU A 371 6.31 4.12 -0.78
CA LEU A 371 5.17 4.52 0.04
C LEU A 371 4.76 3.40 1.01
N LEU A 372 4.68 2.16 0.52
CA LEU A 372 4.38 1.00 1.36
C LEU A 372 5.44 0.84 2.45
N LEU A 373 6.72 0.93 2.13
CA LEU A 373 7.81 0.80 3.10
C LEU A 373 7.86 1.95 4.11
N ALA A 374 7.40 3.14 3.72
CA ALA A 374 7.28 4.32 4.58
C ALA A 374 6.12 4.18 5.59
N LEU A 375 4.98 3.67 5.12
CA LEU A 375 3.78 3.49 5.93
C LEU A 375 3.80 2.19 6.75
N ALA A 376 4.55 1.19 6.30
CA ALA A 376 4.68 -0.11 6.93
C ALA A 376 5.27 -0.02 8.35
N PRO A 377 4.61 -0.64 9.36
CA PRO A 377 5.19 -0.83 10.68
C PRO A 377 6.60 -1.43 10.63
N THR A 378 7.53 -0.85 11.39
CA THR A 378 8.91 -1.36 11.51
C THR A 378 8.94 -2.56 12.44
N ALA A 379 9.44 -3.71 11.99
CA ALA A 379 9.50 -4.99 12.73
C ALA A 379 10.43 -5.00 13.99
N GLY A 380 10.81 -3.83 14.52
CA GLY A 380 11.75 -3.71 15.63
C GLY A 380 11.27 -4.26 16.98
N SER A 381 10.03 -4.71 17.11
CA SER A 381 9.47 -5.21 18.38
C SER A 381 9.69 -6.70 18.64
N GLY A 382 9.93 -7.52 17.60
CA GLY A 382 10.03 -8.99 17.75
C GLY A 382 11.43 -9.51 18.11
N ASP A 383 12.47 -8.94 17.50
CA ASP A 383 13.85 -9.36 17.73
C ASP A 383 14.36 -8.94 19.11
N ASP A 384 13.90 -7.79 19.62
CA ASP A 384 14.20 -7.34 20.99
C ASP A 384 13.55 -8.24 22.05
N ALA A 385 12.34 -8.76 21.79
CA ALA A 385 11.67 -9.71 22.68
C ALA A 385 12.38 -11.08 22.69
N ARG A 386 12.83 -11.56 21.52
CA ARG A 386 13.62 -12.80 21.40
C ARG A 386 15.03 -12.64 21.98
N ALA A 387 15.65 -11.48 21.82
CA ALA A 387 16.94 -11.16 22.44
C ALA A 387 16.82 -11.13 23.97
N ARG A 388 15.75 -10.54 24.51
CA ARG A 388 15.46 -10.56 25.97
C ARG A 388 15.22 -11.95 26.51
N LEU A 389 14.55 -12.83 25.77
CA LEU A 389 14.37 -14.24 26.17
C LEU A 389 15.69 -15.02 26.14
N ARG A 390 16.64 -14.63 25.28
CA ARG A 390 17.99 -15.21 25.25
C ARG A 390 18.93 -14.65 26.33
N THR A 391 18.75 -13.40 26.75
CA THR A 391 19.58 -12.77 27.77
C THR A 391 18.98 -12.80 29.17
N ALA A 392 17.71 -13.20 29.33
CA ALA A 392 17.13 -13.47 30.63
C ALA A 392 17.97 -14.59 31.29
N PRO A 393 18.65 -14.32 32.40
CA PRO A 393 19.56 -15.27 33.00
C PRO A 393 18.75 -16.50 33.42
N SER A 394 19.02 -17.64 32.78
CA SER A 394 18.45 -18.97 33.09
C SER A 394 18.71 -19.43 34.54
N ARG A 395 19.37 -18.61 35.37
CA ARG A 395 19.62 -18.83 36.80
C ARG A 395 18.39 -18.58 37.67
N ASP A 396 17.47 -17.68 37.31
CA ASP A 396 16.30 -17.40 38.17
C ASP A 396 15.16 -18.42 37.98
N LEU A 397 15.00 -18.99 36.78
CA LEU A 397 14.00 -20.05 36.56
C LEU A 397 14.34 -21.36 37.30
N ARG A 398 15.63 -21.64 37.56
CA ARG A 398 16.05 -22.80 38.40
C ARG A 398 15.82 -22.58 39.90
N ARG A 399 15.67 -21.32 40.36
CA ARG A 399 15.33 -21.01 41.76
C ARG A 399 13.82 -21.00 41.99
N ALA A 400 13.02 -20.63 40.99
CA ALA A 400 11.56 -20.60 41.08
C ALA A 400 10.91 -21.99 41.01
N TYR A 401 11.56 -22.97 40.36
CA TYR A 401 11.06 -24.34 40.25
C TYR A 401 12.12 -25.34 40.73
N PRO A 402 12.26 -25.56 42.05
CA PRO A 402 13.04 -26.69 42.54
C PRO A 402 12.41 -28.00 42.00
N PRO A 403 13.23 -28.98 41.61
CA PRO A 403 12.71 -30.27 41.16
C PRO A 403 11.85 -30.87 42.28
N LEU A 404 10.59 -31.17 41.95
CA LEU A 404 9.72 -31.99 42.80
C LEU A 404 10.44 -33.33 43.00
N ARG A 405 10.79 -33.62 44.26
CA ARG A 405 11.39 -34.89 44.68
C ARG A 405 10.31 -35.92 44.96
#